data_AF-A0A6I6LZ20-F1
#
_entry.id   AF-A0A6I6LZ20-F1
#
_cell.length_a   1.000
_cell.length_b   1.000
_cell.length_c   1.000
_cell.angle_alpha   90.00
_cell.angle_beta   90.00
_cell.angle_gamma   90.00
#
_symmetry.space_group_name_H-M   'P 1'
#
loop_
_entity.id
_entity.type
_entity.pdbx_description
1 polymer ?
#
loop_
_entity_poly.entity_id
_entity_poly.type
_entity_poly.pdbx_seq_one_letter_code
_entity_poly.pdbx_strand_id
1 'polypeptide(L)' 'MRLHHPIILALALLASACTPRVELAVPNEPININLNVKIEHEIYIKVDKQLDSIINEDSGLF' A
#
# COMPACT_ATOMS: atom_id res chain seq x y z
N MET A 1 -2.85 -48.94 -29.41
CA MET A 1 -3.25 -47.52 -29.22
C MET A 1 -4.60 -47.31 -28.51
N ARG A 2 -5.39 -48.34 -28.19
CA ARG A 2 -6.74 -48.18 -27.57
C ARG A 2 -6.74 -48.16 -26.02
N LEU A 3 -5.68 -48.63 -25.37
CA LEU A 3 -5.62 -48.79 -23.90
C LEU A 3 -5.23 -47.51 -23.12
N HIS A 4 -4.58 -46.54 -23.77
CA HIS A 4 -4.16 -45.28 -23.12
C HIS A 4 -5.27 -44.21 -23.07
N HIS A 5 -6.28 -44.31 -23.94
CA HIS A 5 -7.41 -43.36 -24.00
C HIS A 5 -8.22 -43.26 -22.69
N PRO A 6 -8.61 -44.35 -22.00
CA PRO A 6 -9.40 -44.23 -20.78
C PRO A 6 -8.62 -43.62 -19.61
N ILE A 7 -7.30 -43.85 -19.54
CA ILE A 7 -6.43 -43.35 -18.46
C ILE A 7 -6.27 -41.82 -18.58
N ILE A 8 -6.07 -41.32 -19.79
CA ILE A 8 -5.93 -39.88 -20.04
C ILE A 8 -7.23 -39.13 -19.72
N LEU A 9 -8.38 -39.71 -20.08
CA LEU A 9 -9.69 -39.13 -19.78
C LEU A 9 -9.98 -39.09 -18.27
N ALA A 10 -9.64 -40.15 -17.54
CA ALA A 10 -9.81 -40.21 -16.09
C ALA A 10 -8.93 -39.17 -15.37
N LEU A 11 -7.70 -38.97 -15.84
CA LEU A 11 -6.77 -37.99 -15.27
C LEU A 11 -7.24 -36.55 -15.52
N ALA A 12 -7.80 -36.26 -16.70
CA ALA A 12 -8.37 -34.96 -17.02
C ALA A 12 -9.58 -34.61 -16.13
N LEU A 13 -10.42 -35.60 -15.81
CA LEU A 13 -11.57 -35.42 -14.92
C LEU A 13 -11.12 -35.10 -13.48
N LEU A 14 -10.10 -35.80 -12.97
CA LEU A 14 -9.54 -35.55 -11.64
C LEU A 14 -8.89 -34.16 -11.53
N ALA A 15 -8.24 -33.69 -12.60
CA ALA A 15 -7.64 -32.36 -12.61
C ALA A 15 -8.68 -31.23 -12.55
N SER A 16 -9.88 -31.44 -13.10
CA SER A 16 -10.98 -30.47 -13.05
C SER A 16 -11.66 -30.33 -11.67
N ALA A 17 -11.40 -31.26 -10.75
CA ALA A 17 -11.98 -31.24 -9.40
C ALA A 17 -11.20 -30.37 -8.40
N CYS A 18 -10.02 -29.86 -8.77
CA CYS A 18 -9.26 -28.96 -7.93
C CYS A 18 -9.83 -27.54 -8.01
N THR A 19 -10.59 -27.13 -6.99
CA THR A 19 -10.97 -25.73 -6.78
C THR A 19 -10.07 -25.14 -5.70
N PRO A 20 -9.16 -24.19 -6.03
CA PRO A 20 -8.34 -23.55 -5.01
C PRO A 20 -9.25 -22.72 -4.11
N ARG A 21 -9.23 -23.02 -2.81
CA ARG A 21 -9.98 -22.27 -1.80
C ARG A 21 -9.25 -20.96 -1.54
N VAL A 22 -9.87 -19.84 -1.89
CA VAL A 22 -9.36 -18.49 -1.59
C VAL A 22 -10.04 -18.03 -0.31
N GLU A 23 -9.26 -17.77 0.74
CA GLU A 23 -9.75 -17.21 1.99
C GLU A 23 -9.14 -15.83 2.20
N LEU A 24 -9.99 -14.83 2.48
CA LEU A 24 -9.54 -13.53 2.98
C LEU A 24 -9.43 -13.63 4.50
N ALA A 25 -8.28 -14.05 4.98
CA ALA A 25 -7.95 -13.95 6.40
C ALA A 25 -7.46 -12.53 6.71
N VAL A 26 -8.13 -11.86 7.64
CA VAL A 26 -7.56 -10.66 8.26
C VAL A 26 -6.43 -11.14 9.18
N PRO A 27 -5.22 -10.53 9.13
CA PRO A 27 -4.13 -10.93 10.01
C PRO A 27 -4.55 -10.82 11.48
N ASN A 28 -4.26 -11.86 12.27
CA ASN A 28 -4.50 -11.83 13.72
C ASN A 28 -3.55 -10.86 14.46
N GLU A 29 -2.42 -10.55 13.82
CA GLU A 29 -1.39 -9.66 14.34
C GLU A 29 -1.45 -8.30 13.64
N PRO A 30 -1.19 -7.20 14.36
CA PRO A 30 -1.17 -5.87 13.76
C PRO A 30 -0.06 -5.73 12.72
N ILE A 31 -0.37 -5.05 11.62
CA ILE A 31 0.59 -4.77 10.54
C ILE A 31 1.62 -3.76 11.06
N ASN A 32 2.88 -4.16 11.18
CA ASN A 32 3.97 -3.27 11.56
C ASN A 32 4.57 -2.58 10.31
N ILE A 33 4.29 -1.29 10.17
CA ILE A 33 4.78 -0.46 9.06
C ILE A 33 6.02 0.30 9.55
N ASN A 34 7.21 -0.28 9.38
CA ASN A 34 8.48 0.37 9.71
C ASN A 34 9.01 1.16 8.51
N LEU A 35 8.66 2.44 8.43
CA LEU A 35 9.08 3.32 7.35
C LEU A 35 10.18 4.27 7.83
N ASN A 36 11.36 4.19 7.20
CA ASN A 36 12.42 5.18 7.40
C ASN A 36 12.26 6.31 6.39
N VAL A 37 11.36 7.25 6.68
CA VAL A 37 11.14 8.45 5.85
C VAL A 37 11.87 9.65 6.42
N LYS A 38 12.63 10.36 5.58
CA LYS A 38 13.18 11.67 5.90
C LYS A 38 12.24 12.72 5.32
N ILE A 39 11.55 13.46 6.18
CA ILE A 39 10.64 14.54 5.76
C ILE A 39 11.46 15.82 5.75
N GLU A 40 11.92 16.22 4.56
CA GLU A 40 12.59 17.49 4.34
C GLU A 40 11.54 18.54 3.93
N HIS A 41 11.08 19.33 4.90
CA HIS A 41 10.17 20.44 4.65
C HIS A 41 10.86 21.75 5.07
N GLU A 42 11.42 22.48 4.10
CA GLU A 42 11.98 23.81 4.32
C GLU A 42 10.91 24.88 4.02
N ILE A 43 10.36 25.49 5.07
CA ILE A 43 9.50 26.68 4.91
C ILE A 43 10.42 27.88 4.71
N TYR A 44 10.68 28.25 3.45
CA TYR A 44 11.32 29.53 3.13
C TYR A 44 10.32 30.66 3.33
N ILE A 45 10.30 31.26 4.53
CA ILE A 45 9.58 32.51 4.76
C ILE A 45 10.43 33.65 4.18
N LYS A 46 10.28 33.90 2.87
CA LYS A 46 10.78 35.15 2.26
C LYS A 46 9.77 36.24 2.59
N VAL A 47 10.05 37.01 3.63
CA VAL A 47 9.27 38.20 3.97
C VAL A 47 9.47 39.24 2.87
N ASP A 48 8.43 39.44 2.06
CA ASP A 48 8.36 40.58 1.16
C ASP A 48 8.18 41.85 2.01
N LYS A 49 8.79 42.97 1.61
CA LYS A 49 8.83 44.21 2.42
C LYS A 49 7.44 44.79 2.71
N GLN A 50 6.41 44.35 2.00
CA GLN A 50 5.01 44.72 2.26
C GLN A 50 4.38 43.93 3.42
N LEU A 51 4.96 42.79 3.81
CA LEU A 51 4.55 41.99 4.97
C LEU A 51 5.24 42.44 6.26
N ASP A 52 6.39 43.13 6.16
CA ASP A 52 7.09 43.71 7.31
C ASP A 52 6.17 44.65 8.11
N SER A 53 5.35 45.47 7.46
CA SER A 53 4.46 46.39 8.20
C SER A 53 3.42 45.65 9.04
N ILE A 54 2.91 44.52 8.53
CA ILE A 54 1.89 43.72 9.22
C ILE A 54 2.52 42.89 10.34
N ILE A 55 3.72 42.33 10.12
CA ILE A 55 4.44 41.51 11.10
C ILE A 55 4.98 42.37 12.27
N ASN A 56 5.41 43.61 12.00
CA ASN A 56 5.96 44.48 13.05
C ASN A 56 4.89 45.07 13.97
N GLU A 57 3.67 45.32 13.48
CA GLU A 57 2.58 45.88 14.30
C GLU A 57 2.01 44.85 15.30
N ASP A 58 2.03 43.56 14.97
CA ASP A 58 1.54 42.46 15.83
C ASP A 58 2.69 41.63 16.44
N SER A 59 3.68 42.31 17.02
CA SER A 59 4.80 41.73 17.78
C SER A 59 4.36 41.11 19.13
N GLY A 60 3.46 40.14 19.05
CA GLY A 60 2.97 39.34 20.17
C GLY A 60 2.42 37.96 19.78
N LEU A 61 2.51 37.57 18.50
CA LEU A 61 1.94 36.31 18.01
C LEU A 61 2.94 35.33 17.40
N PHE A 62 4.24 35.63 17.43
CA PHE A 62 5.34 34.68 17.26
C PHE A 62 6.58 35.14 18.03
#